data_AF-A0AAE4DRR5-F1
#
_entry.id   AF-A0AAE4DRR5-F1
#
_cell.length_a   1.000
_cell.length_b   1.000
_cell.length_c   1.000
_cell.angle_alpha   90.00
_cell.angle_beta   90.00
_cell.angle_gamma   90.00
#
_symmetry.space_group_name_H-M   'P 1'
#
loop_
_entity.id
_entity.type
_entity.pdbx_description
1 polymer ?
#
loop_
_entity_poly.entity_id
_entity_poly.type
_entity_poly.pdbx_seq_one_letter_code
_entity_poly.pdbx_strand_id
1 'polypeptide(L)' 'MGSINLRIDDELKARSYAALEKIGVTPSEALRLMLEYVADNERLPFKQTLLSDEDAELIEIVKERLRNPKPVRVTLDDL' A
#
# COMPACT_ATOMS: atom_id res chain seq x y z
N MET A 1 9.75 -24.66 -9.48
CA MET A 1 8.44 -23.97 -9.56
C MET A 1 7.62 -24.35 -8.36
N GLY A 2 7.14 -23.37 -7.58
CA GLY A 2 6.19 -23.59 -6.50
C GLY A 2 4.75 -23.53 -6.99
N SER A 3 3.81 -24.08 -6.22
CA SER A 3 2.37 -23.98 -6.47
C SER A 3 1.69 -23.25 -5.31
N ILE A 4 0.69 -22.43 -5.61
CA ILE A 4 -0.12 -21.72 -4.61
C ILE A 4 -1.56 -22.18 -4.78
N ASN A 5 -2.15 -22.69 -3.69
CA ASN A 5 -3.57 -23.01 -3.64
C ASN A 5 -4.28 -21.93 -2.79
N LEU A 6 -5.18 -21.18 -3.41
CA LEU A 6 -5.90 -20.08 -2.79
C LEU A 6 -7.40 -20.43 -2.71
N ARG A 7 -7.96 -20.37 -1.50
CA ARG A 7 -9.41 -20.40 -1.30
C ARG A 7 -9.97 -19.00 -1.54
N ILE A 8 -11.00 -18.92 -2.36
CA ILE A 8 -11.69 -17.69 -2.72
C ILE A 8 -13.18 -17.96 -2.76
N ASP A 9 -13.97 -16.94 -2.43
CA ASP A 9 -15.42 -16.97 -2.61
C ASP A 9 -15.80 -17.20 -4.09
N ASP A 10 -16.88 -17.97 -4.31
CA ASP A 10 -17.29 -18.39 -5.65
C ASP A 10 -17.77 -17.20 -6.51
N GLU A 11 -18.48 -16.25 -5.90
CA GLU A 11 -18.95 -15.06 -6.61
C GLU A 11 -17.79 -14.13 -6.97
N LEU A 12 -16.86 -13.94 -6.04
CA LEU A 12 -15.64 -13.17 -6.29
C LEU A 12 -14.79 -13.79 -7.40
N LYS A 13 -14.65 -15.13 -7.41
CA LYS A 13 -13.96 -15.85 -8.48
C LYS A 13 -14.61 -15.58 -9.84
N ALA A 14 -15.93 -15.72 -9.93
CA ALA A 14 -16.66 -15.50 -11.18
C ALA A 14 -16.49 -14.06 -11.69
N ARG A 15 -16.71 -13.06 -10.84
CA ARG A 15 -16.62 -11.64 -11.22
C ARG A 15 -15.20 -11.21 -11.58
N SER A 16 -14.20 -11.66 -10.83
CA SER A 16 -12.79 -11.33 -11.10
C SER A 16 -12.29 -11.97 -12.40
N TYR A 17 -12.66 -13.22 -12.69
CA TYR A 17 -12.24 -13.89 -13.92
C TYR A 17 -12.84 -13.22 -15.16
N ALA A 18 -14.13 -12.85 -15.10
CA ALA A 18 -14.76 -12.09 -16.18
C ALA A 18 -14.12 -10.71 -16.39
N ALA A 19 -13.66 -10.04 -15.32
CA ALA A 19 -12.96 -8.76 -15.44
C ALA A 19 -11.55 -8.93 -16.03
N LEU A 20 -10.82 -9.96 -15.61
CA LEU A 20 -9.48 -10.31 -16.10
C LEU A 20 -9.48 -10.67 -17.58
N GLU A 21 -10.49 -11.43 -18.03
CA GLU A 21 -10.66 -11.77 -19.44
C GLU A 21 -10.89 -10.54 -20.33
N LYS A 22 -11.68 -9.56 -19.85
CA LYS A 22 -11.91 -8.29 -20.58
C LYS A 22 -10.64 -7.49 -20.82
N ILE A 23 -9.65 -7.61 -19.94
CA ILE A 23 -8.35 -6.93 -20.07
C ILE A 23 -7.26 -7.85 -20.63
N GLY A 24 -7.60 -9.09 -21.02
CA GLY A 24 -6.67 -10.03 -21.65
C GLY A 24 -5.58 -10.57 -20.72
N VAL A 25 -5.81 -10.58 -19.40
CA VAL A 25 -4.83 -11.02 -18.39
C VAL A 25 -5.31 -12.32 -17.75
N THR A 26 -4.43 -13.31 -17.60
CA THR A 26 -4.79 -14.53 -16.89
C THR A 26 -4.73 -14.34 -15.36
N PRO A 27 -5.55 -15.08 -14.57
CA PRO A 27 -5.47 -15.00 -13.11
C PRO A 27 -4.07 -15.29 -12.55
N SER A 28 -3.34 -16.22 -13.17
CA SER A 28 -1.97 -16.54 -12.76
C SER A 28 -0.98 -15.41 -13.03
N GLU A 29 -1.13 -14.67 -14.13
CA GLU A 29 -0.31 -13.49 -14.41
C GLU A 29 -0.61 -12.36 -13.43
N ALA A 30 -1.88 -12.07 -13.18
CA ALA A 30 -2.28 -11.05 -12.21
C ALA A 30 -1.70 -11.33 -10.82
N LEU A 31 -1.79 -12.58 -10.35
CA LEU A 31 -1.22 -12.98 -9.06
C LEU A 31 0.31 -12.92 -9.05
N ARG A 32 0.99 -13.32 -10.14
CA ARG A 32 2.46 -13.20 -10.24
C ARG A 32 2.92 -11.75 -10.17
N LEU A 33 2.27 -10.86 -10.92
CA LEU A 33 2.60 -9.42 -10.91
C LEU A 33 2.39 -8.80 -9.53
N MET A 34 1.33 -9.19 -8.82
CA MET A 34 1.08 -8.73 -7.46
C MET A 34 2.18 -9.20 -6.50
N LEU A 35 2.57 -10.48 -6.57
CA LEU A 35 3.62 -11.03 -5.71
C LEU A 35 4.99 -10.39 -5.99
N GLU A 36 5.32 -10.16 -7.26
CA GLU A 36 6.55 -9.46 -7.65
C GLU A 36 6.57 -8.03 -7.09
N TYR A 37 5.47 -7.29 -7.26
CA TYR A 37 5.36 -5.94 -6.72
C TYR A 37 5.58 -5.91 -5.21
N VAL A 38 4.96 -6.83 -4.47
CA VAL A 38 5.13 -6.92 -3.01
C VAL A 38 6.55 -7.29 -2.63
N ALA A 39 7.20 -8.21 -3.37
CA ALA A 39 8.57 -8.61 -3.12
C ALA A 39 9.56 -7.45 -3.31
N ASP A 40 9.35 -6.63 -4.35
CA ASP A 40 10.26 -5.53 -4.69
C ASP A 40 9.99 -4.23 -3.90
N ASN A 41 8.73 -3.98 -3.52
CA ASN A 41 8.31 -2.69 -2.96
C ASN A 41 7.92 -2.76 -1.48
N GLU A 42 7.87 -3.96 -0.89
CA GLU A 42 7.47 -4.22 0.51
C GLU A 42 6.11 -3.62 0.89
N ARG A 43 5.26 -3.34 -0.09
CA ARG A 43 3.93 -2.72 0.09
C ARG A 43 2.95 -3.24 -0.94
N LEU A 44 1.66 -3.03 -0.68
CA LEU A 44 0.61 -3.36 -1.64
C LEU A 44 0.54 -2.31 -2.77
N PRO A 45 0.14 -2.72 -3.99
CA PRO A 45 -0.05 -1.80 -5.13
C PRO A 45 -1.34 -0.98 -5.04
N PHE A 46 -2.01 -0.99 -3.90
CA PHE A 46 -3.19 -0.18 -3.62
C PHE A 46 -2.80 1.04 -2.82
N LYS A 47 -3.51 2.15 -3.04
CA LYS A 47 -3.33 3.36 -2.24
C LYS A 47 -3.68 3.02 -0.78
N GLN A 48 -2.69 3.08 0.12
CA GLN A 48 -2.91 2.91 1.54
C GLN A 48 -3.61 4.17 2.07
N THR A 49 -4.92 4.26 1.89
CA THR A 49 -5.71 5.41 2.37
C THR A 49 -5.58 5.60 3.88
N LEU A 50 -5.34 4.53 4.64
CA LEU A 50 -5.05 4.61 6.08
C LEU A 50 -3.78 5.44 6.37
N LEU A 51 -2.71 5.29 5.56
CA LEU A 51 -1.49 6.09 5.71
C LEU A 51 -1.72 7.56 5.31
N SER A 52 -2.63 7.80 4.37
CA SER A 52 -2.97 9.17 3.92
C SER A 52 -3.66 9.99 5.01
N ASP A 53 -4.44 9.36 5.88
CA ASP A 53 -5.13 10.06 6.97
C ASP A 53 -4.17 10.33 8.13
N GLU A 54 -3.29 9.38 8.47
CA GLU A 54 -2.19 9.58 9.44
C GLU A 54 -1.24 10.70 9.00
N ASP A 55 -0.85 10.71 7.72
CA ASP A 55 -0.03 11.78 7.14
C ASP A 55 -0.77 13.12 7.15
N ALA A 56 -2.10 13.13 6.96
CA ALA A 56 -2.89 14.35 7.03
C ALA A 56 -2.91 14.94 8.45
N GLU A 57 -3.08 14.10 9.48
CA GLU A 57 -2.97 14.53 10.88
C GLU A 57 -1.57 15.07 11.18
N LEU A 58 -0.52 14.39 10.72
CA LEU A 58 0.86 14.82 10.91
C LEU A 58 1.13 16.17 10.22
N ILE A 59 0.60 16.38 9.02
CA ILE A 59 0.71 17.65 8.29
C ILE A 59 0.01 18.78 9.06
N GLU A 60 -1.15 18.55 9.68
CA GLU A 60 -1.81 19.60 10.46
C GLU A 60 -1.05 19.96 11.74
N ILE A 61 -0.46 18.97 12.40
CA ILE A 61 0.43 19.22 13.53
C ILE A 61 1.65 20.05 13.09
N VAL A 62 2.25 19.72 11.94
CA VAL A 62 3.38 20.49 11.38
C VAL A 62 2.96 21.92 11.05
N LYS A 63 1.83 22.12 10.36
CA LYS A 63 1.30 23.47 10.08
C LYS A 63 1.06 24.26 11.35
N GLU A 64 0.50 23.64 12.39
CA GLU A 64 0.29 24.30 13.68
C GLU A 64 1.60 24.74 14.33
N ARG A 65 2.60 23.87 14.38
CA ARG A 65 3.90 24.20 14.98
C ARG A 65 4.68 25.24 14.18
N LEU A 66 4.53 25.26 12.85
CA LEU A 66 5.16 26.28 11.99
C LEU A 66 4.52 27.67 12.14
N ARG A 67 3.28 27.79 12.62
CA ARG A 67 2.69 29.12 12.93
C ARG A 67 3.42 29.83 14.07
N ASN A 68 4.02 29.10 15.00
CA ASN A 68 4.82 29.67 16.09
C ASN A 68 6.01 28.74 16.41
N PRO A 69 7.07 28.77 15.60
CA PRO A 69 8.17 27.83 15.71
C PRO A 69 9.00 28.10 16.98
N LYS A 70 9.27 27.04 17.73
CA LYS A 70 10.11 27.07 18.95
C LYS A 70 11.32 26.13 18.79
N PRO A 71 12.28 26.48 17.91
CA PRO A 71 13.44 25.63 17.66
C PRO A 71 14.35 25.58 18.88
N VAL A 72 14.80 24.38 19.24
CA VAL A 72 15.84 24.14 20.26
C VAL A 72 17.03 23.51 19.55
N ARG A 73 18.22 24.11 19.71
CA ARG A 73 19.46 23.56 19.16
C ARG A 73 19.94 22.45 20.09
N VAL A 74 20.09 21.24 19.54
CA VAL A 74 20.52 20.03 20.27
C VAL A 74 21.68 19.36 19.52
N THR A 75 22.54 18.67 20.25
CA THR A 75 23.57 17.75 19.72
C THR A 75 23.10 16.30 19.85
N LEU A 76 23.78 15.34 19.20
CA LEU A 76 23.38 13.92 19.28
C LEU A 76 23.49 13.36 20.71
N ASP A 77 24.38 13.92 21.55
CA ASP A 77 24.51 13.54 22.96
C ASP A 77 23.34 14.06 23.82
N ASP A 78 22.51 14.97 23.28
CA ASP A 78 21.33 15.55 23.95
C ASP A 78 19.99 14.87 23.58
N LEU A 79 20.01 13.91 22.64
CA LEU A 79 18.82 13.17 22.13
C LEU A 79 18.53 11.90 22.93
#